data_AF-A0A9E1ZVY0-F1
#
_entry.id   AF-A0A9E1ZVY0-F1
#
_cell.length_a   1.000
_cell.length_b   1.000
_cell.length_c   1.000
_cell.angle_alpha   90.00
_cell.angle_beta   90.00
_cell.angle_gamma   90.00
#
_symmetry.space_group_name_H-M   'P 1'
#
loop_
_entity.id
_entity.type
_entity.pdbx_description
1 polymer ?
#
loop_
_entity_poly.entity_id
_entity_poly.type
_entity_poly.pdbx_seq_one_letter_code
_entity_poly.pdbx_strand_id
1 'polypeptide(L)'
;MMTQFLAIKREHPEGLLFYRMGDFYELFFDDAVQAAAALDITLTKRGKHLGEDIPMCGVPVHSHESYLQRLIRKGFKVCVCEQSEDPAEAKKRGNKSVVRRDVVR
;
A
#
# COMPACT_ATOMS: atom_id res chain seq x y z
N MET A 1 -4.38 11.15 -0.20
CA MET A 1 -3.89 9.76 -0.04
C MET A 1 -2.92 9.42 -1.16
N MET A 2 -3.38 9.36 -2.43
CA MET A 2 -2.52 8.93 -3.55
C MET A 2 -1.24 9.78 -3.72
N THR A 3 -1.30 11.09 -3.47
CA THR A 3 -0.11 11.95 -3.45
C THR A 3 0.95 11.50 -2.44
N GLN A 4 0.54 11.09 -1.24
CA GLN A 4 1.45 10.59 -0.20
C GLN A 4 1.99 9.21 -0.57
N PHE A 5 1.14 8.31 -1.11
CA PHE A 5 1.59 7.02 -1.64
C PHE A 5 2.68 7.18 -2.71
N LEU A 6 2.45 8.04 -3.71
CA LEU A 6 3.42 8.28 -4.79
C LEU A 6 4.71 8.92 -4.28
N ALA A 7 4.65 9.78 -3.26
CA ALA A 7 5.85 10.34 -2.63
C ALA A 7 6.69 9.25 -1.97
N ILE A 8 6.08 8.39 -1.15
CA ILE A 8 6.77 7.28 -0.48
C ILE A 8 7.30 6.28 -1.50
N LYS A 9 6.52 5.95 -2.54
CA LYS A 9 6.97 5.04 -3.61
C LYS A 9 8.17 5.57 -4.38
N ARG A 10 8.31 6.90 -4.53
CA ARG A 10 9.50 7.52 -5.17
C ARG A 10 10.77 7.34 -4.34
N GLU A 11 10.65 7.26 -3.02
CA GLU A 11 11.77 6.97 -2.13
C GLU A 11 12.15 5.48 -2.15
N HIS A 12 11.19 4.60 -2.50
CA HIS A 12 11.35 3.15 -2.59
C HIS A 12 10.94 2.58 -3.96
N PRO A 13 11.61 2.98 -5.06
CA PRO A 13 11.14 2.66 -6.41
C PRO A 13 11.18 1.16 -6.74
N GLU A 14 12.14 0.42 -6.18
CA GLU A 14 12.35 -1.01 -6.48
C GLU A 14 11.55 -1.98 -5.60
N GLY A 15 10.92 -1.50 -4.53
CA GLY A 15 10.22 -2.36 -3.56
C GLY A 15 8.71 -2.29 -3.74
N LEU A 16 8.02 -3.43 -3.57
CA LEU A 16 6.56 -3.44 -3.43
C LEU A 16 6.19 -2.68 -2.16
N LEU A 17 5.28 -1.71 -2.26
CA LEU A 17 4.87 -0.90 -1.12
C LEU A 17 3.58 -1.44 -0.49
N PHE A 18 3.71 -2.11 0.65
CA PHE A 18 2.57 -2.43 1.52
C PHE A 18 2.11 -1.17 2.23
N TYR A 19 1.08 -0.51 1.68
CA TYR A 19 0.58 0.76 2.21
C TYR A 19 -0.60 0.54 3.16
N ARG A 20 -0.41 0.78 4.46
CA ARG A 20 -1.46 0.52 5.45
C ARG A 20 -2.66 1.45 5.29
N MET A 21 -3.81 0.82 5.12
CA MET A 21 -5.10 1.44 4.92
C MET A 21 -6.13 0.74 5.83
N GLY A 22 -6.17 1.17 7.10
CA GLY A 22 -7.00 0.52 8.12
C GLY A 22 -6.50 -0.91 8.39
N ASP A 23 -7.37 -1.88 8.12
CA ASP A 23 -7.12 -3.32 8.38
C ASP A 23 -6.50 -4.06 7.18
N PHE A 24 -6.10 -3.33 6.14
CA PHE A 24 -5.43 -3.89 4.96
C PHE A 24 -4.10 -3.19 4.66
N TYR A 25 -3.15 -3.93 4.12
CA TYR A 25 -2.09 -3.36 3.29
C TYR A 25 -2.56 -3.37 1.85
N GLU A 26 -2.71 -2.19 1.28
CA GLU A 26 -3.07 -2.01 -0.13
C GLU A 26 -1.80 -1.74 -0.95
N LEU A 27 -1.75 -2.32 -2.14
CA LEU A 27 -0.75 -2.02 -3.16
C LEU A 27 -1.46 -1.40 -4.35
N PHE A 28 -0.78 -0.50 -5.08
CA PHE A 28 -1.36 0.23 -6.20
C PHE A 28 -0.46 0.17 -7.43
N PHE A 29 -1.05 0.42 -8.60
CA PHE A 29 -0.34 0.46 -9.89
C PHE A 29 0.41 -0.85 -10.16
N ASP A 30 1.66 -0.77 -10.62
CA ASP A 30 2.45 -1.92 -10.99
C ASP A 30 2.74 -2.86 -9.81
N ASP A 31 2.90 -2.30 -8.59
CA ASP A 31 3.05 -3.09 -7.37
C ASP A 31 1.85 -4.01 -7.15
N ALA A 32 0.64 -3.52 -7.45
CA ALA A 32 -0.57 -4.32 -7.34
C ALA A 32 -0.59 -5.47 -8.35
N VAL A 33 -0.20 -5.19 -9.60
CA VAL A 33 -0.16 -6.20 -10.67
C VAL A 33 0.83 -7.30 -10.33
N GLN A 34 2.05 -6.92 -9.91
CA GLN A 34 3.09 -7.86 -9.54
C GLN A 34 2.70 -8.68 -8.30
N ALA A 35 2.21 -8.03 -7.24
CA ALA A 35 1.84 -8.71 -6.01
C ALA A 35 0.63 -9.63 -6.19
N ALA A 36 -0.39 -9.20 -6.96
CA ALA A 36 -1.56 -10.02 -7.25
C ALA A 36 -1.18 -11.32 -7.96
N ALA A 37 -0.36 -11.23 -9.00
CA ALA A 37 0.14 -12.40 -9.71
C ALA A 37 1.06 -13.28 -8.83
N ALA A 38 1.93 -12.67 -8.03
CA ALA A 38 2.85 -13.41 -7.18
C ALA A 38 2.14 -14.15 -6.03
N LEU A 39 1.11 -13.54 -5.45
CA LEU A 39 0.37 -14.06 -4.30
C LEU A 39 -0.86 -14.89 -4.68
N ASP A 40 -1.23 -14.89 -5.97
CA ASP A 40 -2.47 -15.50 -6.46
C ASP A 40 -3.70 -14.93 -5.72
N ILE A 41 -3.80 -13.60 -5.73
CA ILE A 41 -4.92 -12.86 -5.14
C ILE A 41 -5.60 -11.98 -6.20
N THR A 42 -6.85 -11.61 -5.95
CA THR A 42 -7.63 -10.79 -6.88
C THR A 42 -6.99 -9.43 -7.11
N LEU A 43 -6.71 -9.12 -8.39
CA LEU A 43 -6.41 -7.76 -8.84
C LEU A 43 -7.72 -7.01 -9.08
N THR A 44 -7.88 -5.88 -8.41
CA THR A 44 -9.03 -4.99 -8.51
C THR A 44 -8.59 -3.61 -8.99
N LYS A 45 -9.47 -2.61 -8.88
CA LYS A 45 -9.16 -1.23 -9.24
C LYS A 45 -9.75 -0.23 -8.26
N ARG A 46 -9.08 0.91 -8.09
CA ARG A 46 -9.51 2.02 -7.23
C ARG A 46 -9.58 3.34 -7.96
N GLY A 47 -10.78 3.72 -8.39
CA GLY A 47 -10.99 5.02 -9.04
C GLY A 47 -10.09 5.21 -10.26
N LYS A 48 -9.74 6.47 -10.55
CA LYS A 48 -8.93 6.82 -11.70
C LYS A 48 -7.78 7.77 -11.35
N HIS A 49 -6.64 7.61 -12.02
CA HIS A 49 -5.52 8.53 -12.01
C HIS A 49 -5.18 8.89 -13.46
N LEU A 50 -5.16 10.20 -13.79
CA LEU A 50 -4.90 10.69 -15.14
C LEU A 50 -5.83 10.09 -16.23
N GLY A 51 -7.06 9.73 -15.85
CA GLY A 51 -8.06 9.14 -16.76
C GLY A 51 -8.06 7.61 -16.82
N GLU A 52 -7.01 6.97 -16.29
CA GLU A 52 -6.84 5.51 -16.27
C GLU A 52 -7.24 4.92 -14.92
N ASP A 53 -7.74 3.68 -14.92
CA ASP A 53 -8.07 2.95 -13.69
C ASP A 53 -6.79 2.65 -12.91
N ILE A 54 -6.82 2.77 -11.57
CA ILE A 54 -5.66 2.44 -10.72
C ILE A 54 -5.75 0.96 -10.32
N PRO A 55 -4.87 0.08 -10.80
CA PRO A 55 -4.81 -1.30 -10.33
C PRO A 55 -4.56 -1.35 -8.82
N MET A 56 -5.23 -2.26 -8.13
CA MET A 56 -5.12 -2.40 -6.67
C MET A 56 -5.33 -3.85 -6.23
N CYS A 57 -4.51 -4.32 -5.30
CA CYS A 57 -4.77 -5.52 -4.52
C CYS A 57 -4.48 -5.24 -3.05
N GLY A 58 -4.96 -6.10 -2.16
CA GLY A 58 -4.74 -5.92 -0.72
C GLY A 58 -4.57 -7.23 0.02
N VAL A 59 -3.83 -7.17 1.12
CA VAL A 59 -3.68 -8.28 2.07
C VAL A 59 -4.13 -7.81 3.46
N PRO A 60 -4.83 -8.65 4.25
CA PRO A 60 -5.26 -8.25 5.58
C PRO A 60 -4.06 -8.05 6.51
N VAL A 61 -4.06 -6.99 7.31
CA VAL A 61 -2.97 -6.68 8.26
C VAL A 61 -2.74 -7.85 9.21
N HIS A 62 -3.79 -8.41 9.81
CA HIS A 62 -3.65 -9.51 10.77
C HIS A 62 -3.02 -10.80 10.20
N SER A 63 -2.92 -10.93 8.88
CA SER A 63 -2.31 -12.11 8.21
C SER A 63 -1.16 -11.74 7.26
N HIS A 64 -0.71 -10.47 7.28
CA HIS A 64 0.25 -9.93 6.30
C HIS A 64 1.58 -10.68 6.26
N GLU A 65 2.04 -11.22 7.39
CA GLU A 65 3.37 -11.85 7.52
C GLU A 65 3.52 -13.04 6.57
N SER A 66 2.45 -13.83 6.40
CA SER A 66 2.46 -14.97 5.48
C SER A 66 2.60 -14.55 4.02
N TYR A 67 1.92 -13.48 3.60
CA TYR A 67 2.02 -12.90 2.25
C TYR A 67 3.40 -12.28 2.03
N LEU A 68 3.91 -11.55 3.03
CA LEU A 68 5.24 -10.95 3.00
C LEU A 68 6.31 -12.02 2.77
N GLN A 69 6.28 -13.13 3.53
CA GLN A 69 7.23 -14.23 3.35
C GLN A 69 7.14 -14.86 1.96
N ARG A 70 5.93 -15.01 1.40
CA ARG A 70 5.75 -15.54 0.04
C ARG A 70 6.35 -14.61 -1.02
N LEU A 71 6.18 -13.29 -0.87
CA LEU A 71 6.79 -12.30 -1.77
C LEU A 71 8.33 -12.32 -1.67
N ILE A 72 8.88 -12.31 -0.46
CA ILE A 72 10.33 -12.36 -0.25
C ILE A 72 10.94 -13.64 -0.86
N ARG A 73 10.30 -14.80 -0.68
CA ARG A 73 10.74 -16.08 -1.29
C ARG A 73 10.71 -16.05 -2.83
N LYS A 74 9.87 -15.21 -3.42
CA LYS A 74 9.79 -14.98 -4.87
C LYS A 74 10.77 -13.90 -5.37
N GLY A 75 11.60 -13.34 -4.48
CA GLY A 75 12.62 -12.35 -4.81
C GLY A 75 12.15 -10.90 -4.76
N PHE A 76 10.93 -10.62 -4.29
CA PHE A 76 10.46 -9.24 -4.14
C PHE A 76 11.09 -8.57 -2.91
N LYS A 77 11.56 -7.35 -3.09
CA LYS A 77 11.77 -6.40 -1.98
C LYS A 77 10.40 -5.84 -1.60
N VAL A 78 10.08 -5.80 -0.31
CA VAL A 78 8.78 -5.30 0.16
C VAL A 78 9.02 -4.28 1.27
N CYS A 79 8.47 -3.08 1.10
CA CYS A 79 8.48 -2.01 2.09
C CYS A 79 7.15 -1.99 2.82
N VAL A 80 7.17 -1.98 4.15
CA VAL A 80 5.97 -1.91 4.99
C VAL A 80 5.77 -0.47 5.45
N CYS A 81 4.69 0.14 5.00
CA CYS A 81 4.33 1.52 5.33
C CYS A 81 3.16 1.55 6.30
N GLU A 82 3.41 2.08 7.49
CA GLU A 82 2.50 2.10 8.63
C GLU A 82 1.82 3.45 8.82
N GLN A 83 0.69 3.48 9.53
CA GLN A 83 0.07 4.73 9.96
C GLN A 83 0.84 5.28 11.17
N SER A 84 1.56 6.38 10.98
CA SER A 84 2.34 7.04 12.04
C SER A 84 1.52 8.05 12.84
N GLU A 85 0.25 8.23 12.48
CA GLU A 85 -0.68 9.15 13.13
C GLU A 85 -2.04 8.45 13.36
N ASP A 86 -2.66 8.73 14.50
CA ASP A 86 -4.00 8.25 14.79
C ASP A 86 -5.05 8.93 13.87
N PRO A 87 -6.03 8.18 13.30
CA PRO A 87 -7.09 8.76 12.48
C PRO A 87 -7.87 9.91 13.13
N ALA A 88 -8.07 9.87 14.45
CA ALA A 88 -8.72 10.93 15.22
C ALA A 88 -7.87 12.20 15.25
N GLU A 89 -6.56 12.07 15.43
CA GLU A 89 -5.62 13.21 15.38
C GLU A 89 -5.55 13.80 13.97
N ALA A 90 -5.51 12.96 12.93
CA ALA A 90 -5.57 13.43 11.55
C ALA A 90 -6.86 14.23 11.28
N LYS A 91 -8.00 13.76 11.81
CA LYS A 91 -9.30 14.45 11.66
C LYS A 91 -9.31 15.82 12.36
N LYS A 92 -8.62 15.97 13.49
CA LYS A 92 -8.46 17.27 14.17
C LYS A 92 -7.71 18.29 13.32
N ARG A 93 -6.78 17.85 12.46
CA ARG A 93 -6.09 18.73 11.49
C ARG A 93 -6.98 19.17 10.32
N GLY A 94 -8.21 18.66 10.23
CA GLY A 94 -9.23 19.06 9.26
C GLY A 94 -9.84 17.88 8.51
N ASN A 95 -11.08 18.05 8.03
CA ASN A 95 -11.87 16.97 7.40
C ASN A 95 -11.25 16.36 6.13
N LYS A 96 -10.28 17.04 5.49
CA LYS A 96 -9.57 16.54 4.30
C LYS A 96 -8.16 16.04 4.62
N SER A 97 -7.75 16.08 5.88
CA SER A 97 -6.41 15.67 6.29
C SER A 97 -6.24 14.17 6.13
N VAL A 98 -5.19 13.79 5.44
CA VAL A 98 -4.78 12.40 5.26
C VAL A 98 -3.91 12.02 6.45
N VAL A 99 -4.17 10.85 7.03
CA VAL A 99 -3.33 10.24 8.07
C VAL A 99 -1.89 10.15 7.57
N ARG A 100 -0.93 10.58 8.40
CA ARG A 100 0.50 10.43 8.10
C ARG A 100 0.93 8.96 8.11
N ARG A 101 1.88 8.63 7.25
CA ARG A 101 2.41 7.28 7.10
C ARG A 101 3.88 7.33 6.75
N ASP A 102 4.61 6.35 7.26
CA ASP A 102 6.05 6.23 7.12
C ASP A 102 6.43 4.75 6.90
N VAL A 103 7.52 4.51 6.18
CA VAL A 103 8.06 3.15 6.01
C VAL A 103 8.79 2.74 7.27
N VAL A 104 8.44 1.58 7.82
CA VAL A 104 9.01 1.05 9.07
C VAL A 104 9.93 -0.16 8.85
N ARG A 105 9.86 -0.77 7.66
CA ARG A 105 10.61 -1.97 7.29
C ARG A 105 10.79 -2.05 5.77
#